data_AF-A0A7N0ZW89-F1
#
_entry.id   AF-A0A7N0ZW89-F1
#
_cell.length_a   1.000
_cell.length_b   1.000
_cell.length_c   1.000
_cell.angle_alpha   90.00
_cell.angle_beta   90.00
_cell.angle_gamma   90.00
#
_symmetry.space_group_name_H-M   'P 1'
#
loop_
_entity.id
_entity.type
_entity.pdbx_description
1 polymer ?
#
loop_
_entity_poly.entity_id
_entity_poly.type
_entity_poly.pdbx_seq_one_letter_code
_entity_poly.pdbx_strand_id
1 'polypeptide(L)'
;MATSAATTLSWSSSLFVQSLGANVSEPSTVADRRIGFSILAQKKGQKLRKIILKEDVTELGKKGDLMDVKAGFYRNFLLPTGKAMIVTPTLIKEMKMEEERIEAEKKRAKEEAQQLAKIFETVGAFKVKRKGGGKGKLIFGTVTAQDLVDIIKAQIQRDIDKRIVTLPEIRETGEYVAELKLHPEVTARVRVNVFAN
;
A
#
# COMPACT_ATOMS: atom_id res chain seq x y z
N MET A 1 -14.19 41.99 -46.55
CA MET A 1 -15.09 41.45 -47.59
C MET A 1 -14.17 40.87 -48.67
N ALA A 2 -14.14 39.60 -49.07
CA ALA A 2 -15.16 38.56 -49.17
C ALA A 2 -14.49 37.15 -48.98
N THR A 3 -15.07 36.26 -48.17
CA THR A 3 -15.82 35.01 -48.52
C THR A 3 -15.00 33.78 -48.97
N SER A 4 -14.88 32.79 -48.05
CA SER A 4 -15.26 31.36 -48.16
C SER A 4 -15.29 30.66 -49.53
N ALA A 5 -14.67 29.47 -49.63
CA ALA A 5 -15.40 28.17 -49.75
C ALA A 5 -14.44 26.97 -49.88
N ALA A 6 -14.83 25.85 -49.27
CA ALA A 6 -14.16 24.55 -49.26
C ALA A 6 -14.45 23.73 -50.53
N THR A 7 -13.53 22.83 -50.90
CA THR A 7 -13.72 21.88 -52.02
C THR A 7 -13.57 20.45 -51.51
N THR A 8 -14.68 19.72 -51.52
CA THR A 8 -14.81 18.28 -51.28
C THR A 8 -14.46 17.50 -52.55
N LEU A 9 -13.57 16.50 -52.47
CA LEU A 9 -13.28 15.59 -53.58
C LEU A 9 -14.23 14.39 -53.55
N SER A 10 -15.07 14.33 -54.58
CA SER A 10 -15.98 13.24 -54.92
C SER A 10 -15.24 12.21 -55.79
N TRP A 11 -15.23 10.94 -55.37
CA TRP A 11 -14.69 9.84 -56.18
C TRP A 11 -15.84 9.19 -56.95
N SER A 12 -15.87 9.39 -58.27
CA SER A 12 -16.84 8.75 -59.16
C SER A 12 -16.36 7.38 -59.62
N SER A 13 -17.28 6.43 -59.60
CA SER A 13 -17.15 5.04 -60.02
C SER A 13 -17.27 4.94 -61.55
N SER A 14 -16.27 4.36 -62.22
CA SER A 14 -16.33 4.04 -63.65
C SER A 14 -16.82 2.60 -63.85
N LEU A 15 -18.06 2.49 -64.35
CA LEU A 15 -18.59 1.28 -64.97
C LEU A 15 -18.08 1.23 -66.42
N PHE A 16 -17.33 0.17 -66.75
CA PHE A 16 -16.91 -0.12 -68.11
C PHE A 16 -17.68 -1.36 -68.60
N VAL A 17 -18.53 -1.16 -69.60
CA VAL A 17 -19.23 -2.22 -70.35
C VAL A 17 -18.73 -2.14 -71.79
N GLN A 18 -18.24 -3.26 -72.32
CA GLN A 18 -18.13 -3.47 -73.76
C GLN A 18 -18.55 -4.90 -74.12
N SER A 19 -19.46 -4.99 -75.10
CA SER A 19 -19.93 -6.20 -75.75
C SER A 19 -19.07 -6.53 -76.98
N LEU A 20 -18.98 -7.82 -77.36
CA LEU A 20 -19.20 -8.31 -78.74
C LEU A 20 -18.97 -9.84 -78.83
N GLY A 21 -19.88 -10.52 -79.54
CA GLY A 21 -19.53 -11.56 -80.52
C GLY A 21 -19.41 -13.03 -80.07
N ALA A 22 -20.33 -13.86 -80.55
CA ALA A 22 -20.48 -15.31 -80.34
C ALA A 22 -19.37 -16.21 -80.92
N ASN A 23 -19.15 -17.43 -80.35
CA ASN A 23 -19.46 -18.70 -81.04
C ASN A 23 -19.24 -19.98 -80.18
N VAL A 24 -20.13 -20.95 -80.42
CA VAL A 24 -20.07 -22.43 -80.29
C VAL A 24 -19.70 -23.12 -78.97
N SER A 25 -20.58 -24.07 -78.66
CA SER A 25 -20.66 -25.04 -77.57
C SER A 25 -19.57 -26.13 -77.53
N GLU A 26 -19.08 -26.41 -76.32
CA GLU A 26 -18.71 -27.76 -75.84
C GLU A 26 -19.14 -27.90 -74.36
N PRO A 27 -19.88 -28.93 -73.94
CA PRO A 27 -20.11 -29.17 -72.53
C PRO A 27 -19.00 -30.08 -72.01
N SER A 28 -17.88 -29.50 -71.57
CA SER A 28 -16.98 -30.24 -70.67
C SER A 28 -17.46 -30.04 -69.25
N THR A 29 -17.97 -31.12 -68.66
CA THR A 29 -18.40 -31.23 -67.27
C THR A 29 -17.33 -30.65 -66.35
N VAL A 30 -17.54 -29.42 -65.88
CA VAL A 30 -16.74 -28.81 -64.82
C VAL A 30 -17.10 -29.54 -63.53
N ALA A 31 -16.29 -30.55 -63.18
CA ALA A 31 -16.37 -31.19 -61.89
C ALA A 31 -16.29 -30.11 -60.81
N ASP A 32 -17.40 -29.92 -60.09
CA ASP A 32 -17.56 -29.08 -58.92
C ASP A 32 -16.54 -29.52 -57.86
N ARG A 33 -15.29 -29.05 -57.98
CA ARG A 33 -14.28 -29.15 -56.94
C ARG A 33 -14.68 -28.15 -55.87
N ARG A 34 -15.69 -28.54 -55.08
CA ARG A 34 -15.87 -28.02 -53.73
C ARG A 34 -14.58 -28.34 -52.99
N ILE A 35 -13.69 -27.36 -52.92
CA ILE A 35 -12.57 -27.39 -51.99
C ILE A 35 -13.24 -27.41 -50.62
N GLY A 36 -13.42 -28.61 -50.07
CA GLY A 36 -13.99 -28.81 -48.76
C GLY A 36 -13.05 -28.17 -47.76
N PHE A 37 -13.42 -26.99 -47.24
CA PHE A 37 -12.74 -26.42 -46.09
C PHE A 37 -13.04 -27.34 -44.91
N SER A 38 -12.08 -28.20 -44.56
CA SER A 38 -12.14 -28.97 -43.32
C SER A 38 -11.94 -28.00 -42.16
N ILE A 39 -13.02 -27.64 -41.47
CA ILE A 39 -12.94 -26.90 -40.21
C ILE A 39 -12.47 -27.89 -39.15
N LEU A 40 -11.16 -27.97 -38.93
CA LEU A 40 -10.60 -28.70 -37.80
C LEU A 40 -10.90 -27.89 -36.53
N ALA A 41 -11.85 -28.39 -35.73
CA ALA A 41 -12.16 -27.83 -34.43
C ALA A 41 -10.91 -27.90 -33.54
N GLN A 42 -10.24 -26.77 -33.34
CA GLN A 42 -9.14 -26.69 -32.39
C GLN A 42 -9.67 -26.70 -30.96
N LYS A 43 -9.06 -27.52 -30.10
CA LYS A 43 -9.38 -27.58 -28.66
C LYS A 43 -9.21 -26.20 -28.04
N LYS A 44 -10.30 -25.66 -27.47
CA LYS A 44 -10.35 -24.31 -26.88
C LYS A 44 -9.44 -24.23 -25.65
N GLY A 45 -8.36 -23.44 -25.74
CA GLY A 45 -7.51 -23.10 -24.59
C GLY A 45 -8.14 -22.03 -23.69
N GLN A 46 -7.98 -22.16 -22.37
CA GLN A 46 -8.40 -21.14 -21.42
C GLN A 46 -7.38 -19.99 -21.40
N LYS A 47 -7.82 -18.77 -21.68
CA LYS A 47 -6.98 -17.57 -21.58
C LYS A 47 -6.99 -17.05 -20.14
N LEU A 48 -5.83 -16.98 -19.53
CA LEU A 48 -5.62 -16.43 -18.18
C LEU A 48 -5.06 -15.00 -18.28
N ARG A 49 -5.28 -14.19 -17.25
CA ARG A 49 -4.75 -12.82 -17.09
C ARG A 49 -4.25 -12.62 -15.67
N LYS A 50 -3.06 -12.04 -15.56
CA LYS A 50 -2.48 -11.62 -14.28
C LYS A 50 -3.14 -10.33 -13.84
N ILE A 51 -3.74 -10.34 -12.65
CA ILE A 51 -4.43 -9.18 -12.09
C ILE A 51 -3.96 -8.92 -10.67
N ILE A 52 -4.13 -7.68 -10.24
CA ILE A 52 -4.04 -7.27 -8.85
C ILE A 52 -5.41 -6.80 -8.38
N LEU A 53 -5.84 -7.27 -7.23
CA LEU A 53 -7.10 -6.86 -6.62
C LEU A 53 -6.96 -5.49 -5.95
N LYS A 54 -7.88 -4.58 -6.24
CA LYS A 54 -7.97 -3.26 -5.60
C LYS A 54 -8.88 -3.27 -4.38
N GLU A 55 -9.77 -4.25 -4.30
CA GLU A 55 -10.75 -4.43 -3.23
C GLU A 55 -10.76 -5.88 -2.79
N ASP A 56 -11.27 -6.12 -1.58
CA ASP A 56 -11.50 -7.48 -1.09
C ASP A 56 -12.66 -8.12 -1.86
N VAL A 57 -12.45 -9.34 -2.35
CA VAL A 57 -13.43 -10.11 -3.12
C VAL A 57 -13.52 -11.50 -2.50
N THR A 58 -14.69 -11.84 -1.97
CA THR A 58 -14.96 -13.07 -1.20
C THR A 58 -14.49 -14.37 -1.88
N GLU A 59 -14.52 -14.42 -3.21
CA GLU A 59 -14.13 -15.62 -3.99
C GLU A 59 -12.65 -15.67 -4.37
N LEU A 60 -11.95 -14.53 -4.33
CA LEU A 60 -10.59 -14.41 -4.87
C LEU A 60 -9.55 -14.17 -3.78
N GLY A 61 -9.80 -13.23 -2.87
CA GLY A 61 -8.82 -12.84 -1.86
C GLY A 61 -8.91 -11.37 -1.47
N LYS A 62 -7.87 -10.91 -0.78
CA LYS A 62 -7.82 -9.57 -0.18
C LYS A 62 -7.30 -8.55 -1.20
N LYS A 63 -7.52 -7.28 -0.87
CA LYS A 63 -6.94 -6.15 -1.60
C LYS A 63 -5.40 -6.29 -1.65
N GLY A 64 -4.83 -6.15 -2.85
CA GLY A 64 -3.40 -6.19 -3.11
C GLY A 64 -2.88 -7.53 -3.62
N ASP A 65 -3.70 -8.59 -3.62
CA ASP A 65 -3.25 -9.91 -4.02
C ASP A 65 -3.02 -10.00 -5.54
N LEU A 66 -1.87 -10.56 -5.94
CA LEU A 66 -1.55 -10.89 -7.32
C LEU A 66 -2.00 -12.31 -7.66
N MET A 67 -2.85 -12.45 -8.68
CA MET A 67 -3.39 -13.74 -9.06
C MET A 67 -3.73 -13.83 -10.55
N ASP A 68 -3.77 -15.07 -11.06
CA ASP A 68 -4.12 -15.37 -12.43
C ASP A 68 -5.60 -15.75 -12.52
N VAL A 69 -6.40 -14.93 -13.21
CA VAL A 69 -7.84 -15.16 -13.41
C VAL A 69 -8.17 -15.44 -14.87
N LYS A 70 -9.32 -16.05 -15.13
CA LYS A 70 -9.83 -16.22 -16.50
C LYS A 70 -10.05 -14.84 -17.14
N ALA A 71 -9.59 -14.68 -18.39
CA ALA A 71 -9.67 -13.41 -19.10
C ALA A 71 -11.11 -12.87 -19.23
N GLY A 72 -12.09 -13.77 -19.36
CA GLY A 72 -13.51 -13.40 -19.39
C GLY A 72 -14.03 -12.86 -18.05
N PHE A 73 -13.57 -13.43 -16.94
CA PHE A 73 -13.95 -12.98 -15.60
C PHE A 73 -13.40 -11.58 -15.31
N TYR A 74 -12.14 -11.32 -15.67
CA TYR A 74 -11.57 -9.98 -15.59
C TYR A 74 -12.36 -8.97 -16.43
N ARG A 75 -12.62 -9.27 -17.71
CA ARG A 75 -13.26 -8.32 -18.64
C ARG A 75 -14.72 -8.02 -18.28
N ASN A 76 -15.48 -9.02 -17.86
CA ASN A 76 -16.92 -8.89 -17.67
C ASN A 76 -17.30 -8.46 -16.25
N PHE A 77 -16.51 -8.84 -15.23
CA PHE A 77 -16.84 -8.59 -13.84
C PHE A 77 -15.87 -7.62 -13.18
N LEU A 78 -14.57 -7.95 -13.14
CA LEU A 78 -13.60 -7.19 -12.32
C LEU A 78 -13.24 -5.82 -12.90
N LEU A 79 -13.16 -5.70 -14.22
CA LEU A 79 -12.85 -4.45 -14.90
C LEU A 79 -14.00 -3.44 -14.81
N PRO A 80 -15.27 -3.78 -15.12
CA PRO A 80 -16.38 -2.83 -15.02
C PRO A 80 -16.69 -2.43 -13.58
N THR A 81 -16.49 -3.33 -12.62
CA THR A 81 -16.67 -3.03 -11.18
C THR A 81 -15.47 -2.31 -10.56
N GLY A 82 -14.36 -2.15 -11.29
CA GLY A 82 -13.16 -1.47 -10.79
C GLY A 82 -12.39 -2.24 -9.70
N LYS A 83 -12.74 -3.51 -9.47
CA LYS A 83 -12.21 -4.35 -8.38
C LYS A 83 -10.82 -4.90 -8.63
N ALA A 84 -10.35 -4.89 -9.89
CA ALA A 84 -9.02 -5.37 -10.23
C ALA A 84 -8.34 -4.52 -11.32
N MET A 85 -7.02 -4.60 -11.37
CA MET A 85 -6.18 -3.96 -12.37
C MET A 85 -5.26 -4.99 -13.04
N ILE A 86 -4.93 -4.79 -14.31
CA ILE A 86 -3.96 -5.65 -15.00
C ILE A 86 -2.57 -5.42 -14.39
N VAL A 87 -1.88 -6.51 -14.11
CA VAL A 87 -0.49 -6.46 -13.67
C VAL A 87 0.39 -6.17 -14.88
N THR A 88 0.93 -4.96 -14.95
CA THR A 88 2.00 -4.61 -15.89
C THR A 88 3.36 -4.73 -15.19
N PRO A 89 4.45 -5.01 -15.92
CA PRO A 89 5.78 -5.07 -15.32
C PRO A 89 6.22 -3.72 -14.71
N THR A 90 5.68 -2.60 -15.20
CA THR A 90 5.90 -1.27 -14.62
C THR A 90 5.22 -1.14 -13.26
N LEU A 91 3.96 -1.56 -13.15
CA LEU A 91 3.20 -1.53 -11.90
C LEU A 91 3.85 -2.38 -10.80
N ILE A 92 4.35 -3.58 -11.15
CA ILE A 92 5.09 -4.41 -10.17
C ILE A 92 6.30 -3.66 -9.61
N LYS A 93 7.04 -2.95 -10.46
CA LYS A 93 8.23 -2.20 -10.03
C LYS A 93 7.84 -1.02 -9.14
N GLU A 94 6.80 -0.28 -9.51
CA GLU A 94 6.28 0.83 -8.70
C GLU A 94 5.83 0.36 -7.31
N MET A 95 5.09 -0.75 -7.25
CA MET A 95 4.67 -1.33 -5.97
C MET A 95 5.87 -1.73 -5.11
N LYS A 96 6.86 -2.41 -5.68
CA LYS A 96 8.07 -2.80 -4.94
C LYS A 96 8.84 -1.60 -4.42
N MET A 97 8.97 -0.54 -5.21
CA MET A 97 9.63 0.69 -4.75
C MET A 97 8.86 1.35 -3.60
N GLU A 98 7.53 1.36 -3.67
CA GLU A 98 6.70 1.92 -2.61
C GLU A 98 6.77 1.05 -1.33
N GLU A 99 6.72 -0.27 -1.46
CA GLU A 99 6.92 -1.21 -0.35
C GLU A 99 8.29 -1.03 0.30
N GLU A 100 9.36 -0.99 -0.50
CA GLU A 100 10.72 -0.75 -0.03
C GLU A 100 10.86 0.60 0.68
N ARG A 101 10.19 1.65 0.17
CA ARG A 101 10.18 2.97 0.80
C ARG A 101 9.47 2.92 2.16
N ILE A 102 8.29 2.32 2.23
CA ILE A 102 7.53 2.17 3.48
C ILE A 102 8.33 1.34 4.49
N GLU A 103 8.98 0.27 4.04
CA GLU A 103 9.85 -0.54 4.90
C GLU A 103 11.07 0.24 5.39
N ALA A 104 11.70 1.03 4.52
CA ALA A 104 12.84 1.86 4.88
C ALA A 104 12.43 2.93 5.92
N GLU A 105 11.28 3.57 5.74
CA GLU A 105 10.73 4.53 6.70
C GLU A 105 10.45 3.87 8.06
N LYS A 106 9.84 2.67 8.06
CA LYS A 106 9.62 1.88 9.29
C LYS A 106 10.93 1.51 9.98
N LYS A 107 11.94 1.07 9.22
CA LYS A 107 13.26 0.71 9.74
C LYS A 107 13.94 1.93 10.36
N ARG A 108 13.93 3.08 9.67
CA ARG A 108 14.48 4.34 10.18
C ARG A 108 13.78 4.78 11.47
N ALA A 109 12.45 4.78 11.50
CA ALA A 109 11.70 5.14 12.70
C ALA A 109 12.01 4.20 13.88
N LYS A 110 12.18 2.90 13.62
CA LYS A 110 12.59 1.91 14.62
C LYS A 110 14.02 2.16 15.11
N GLU A 111 14.96 2.44 14.22
CA GLU A 111 16.35 2.73 14.57
C GLU A 111 16.47 4.02 15.40
N GLU A 112 15.76 5.08 15.01
CA GLU A 112 15.68 6.33 15.78
C GLU A 112 15.09 6.07 17.18
N ALA A 113 14.01 5.31 17.27
CA ALA A 113 13.42 4.93 18.56
C ALA A 113 14.37 4.10 19.42
N GLN A 114 15.15 3.19 18.83
CA GLN A 114 16.16 2.41 19.55
C GLN A 114 17.32 3.27 20.05
N GLN A 115 17.76 4.24 19.26
CA GLN A 115 18.79 5.20 19.68
C GLN A 115 18.28 6.04 20.85
N LEU A 116 17.04 6.52 20.78
CA LEU A 116 16.40 7.24 21.88
C LEU A 116 16.31 6.36 23.13
N ALA A 117 15.90 5.09 23.00
CA ALA A 117 15.84 4.16 24.12
C ALA A 117 17.20 4.01 24.82
N LYS A 118 18.28 3.84 24.05
CA LYS A 118 19.65 3.76 24.58
C LYS A 118 20.07 5.05 25.31
N ILE A 119 19.69 6.22 24.77
CA ILE A 119 19.96 7.50 25.44
C ILE A 119 19.24 7.53 26.79
N PHE A 120 17.96 7.18 26.85
CA PHE A 120 17.21 7.16 28.11
C PHE A 120 17.76 6.16 29.14
N GLU A 121 18.23 5.00 28.69
CA GLU A 121 18.90 4.02 29.56
C GLU A 121 20.26 4.53 30.09
N THR A 122 20.99 5.27 29.26
CA THR A 122 22.33 5.80 29.61
C THR A 122 22.26 7.01 30.53
N VAL A 123 21.26 7.89 30.36
CA VAL A 123 21.12 9.13 31.15
C VAL A 123 20.85 8.85 32.64
N GLY A 124 20.46 7.62 33.00
CA GLY A 124 20.43 7.17 34.39
C GLY A 124 19.26 7.73 35.20
N ALA A 125 19.35 7.63 36.52
CA ALA A 125 18.21 7.86 37.42
C ALA A 125 17.75 9.33 37.44
N PHE A 126 16.51 9.58 37.01
CA PHE A 126 15.90 10.91 37.08
C PHE A 126 15.49 11.22 38.52
N LYS A 127 15.89 12.40 39.01
CA LYS A 127 15.61 12.82 40.39
C LYS A 127 14.30 13.59 40.45
N VAL A 128 13.27 12.98 41.04
CA VAL A 128 11.97 13.63 41.28
C VAL A 128 11.98 14.19 42.69
N LYS A 129 11.87 15.52 42.83
CA LYS A 129 11.75 16.18 44.14
C LYS A 129 10.27 16.33 44.51
N ARG A 130 9.86 15.81 45.67
CA ARG A 130 8.52 16.00 46.23
C ARG A 130 8.58 16.38 47.71
N LYS A 131 7.55 17.06 48.22
CA LYS A 131 7.45 17.39 49.65
C LYS A 131 7.20 16.11 50.45
N GLY A 132 7.99 15.89 51.50
CA GLY A 132 7.81 14.76 52.40
C GLY A 132 6.48 14.86 53.16
N GLY A 133 5.73 13.75 53.21
CA GLY A 133 4.61 13.57 54.12
C GLY A 133 5.13 13.51 55.55
N GLY A 134 4.63 14.35 56.45
CA GLY A 134 5.17 14.54 57.81
C GLY A 134 5.31 13.28 58.70
N LYS A 135 4.95 12.08 58.24
CA LYS A 135 5.23 10.78 58.86
C LYS A 135 5.74 9.77 57.83
N GLY A 136 7.04 9.45 57.87
CA GLY A 136 7.64 8.31 57.15
C GLY A 136 8.09 8.59 55.71
N LYS A 137 8.32 7.51 54.94
CA LYS A 137 8.80 7.57 53.53
C LYS A 137 7.74 8.08 52.53
N LEU A 138 6.54 8.39 52.99
CA LEU A 138 5.40 8.78 52.16
C LEU A 138 5.58 10.21 51.63
N ILE A 139 5.25 10.44 50.36
CA ILE A 139 5.28 11.77 49.74
C ILE A 139 3.88 12.41 49.74
N PHE A 140 3.83 13.76 49.72
CA PHE A 140 2.58 14.47 49.47
C PHE A 140 2.19 14.38 47.97
N GLY A 141 1.14 13.61 47.70
CA GLY A 141 0.60 13.37 46.36
C GLY A 141 1.17 12.11 45.70
N THR A 142 0.87 11.94 44.42
CA THR A 142 1.35 10.84 43.58
C THR A 142 2.24 11.40 42.49
N VAL A 143 3.33 10.71 42.14
CA VAL A 143 4.14 11.07 40.97
C VAL A 143 3.36 10.70 39.71
N THR A 144 3.11 11.67 38.85
CA THR A 144 2.34 11.50 37.62
C THR A 144 3.25 11.41 36.39
N ALA A 145 2.69 10.93 35.28
CA ALA A 145 3.39 10.94 33.98
C ALA A 145 3.84 12.34 33.56
N GLN A 146 3.10 13.38 33.95
CA GLN A 146 3.46 14.77 33.66
C GLN A 146 4.76 15.18 34.34
N ASP A 147 4.94 14.80 35.61
CA ASP A 147 6.16 15.12 36.37
C ASP A 147 7.41 14.52 35.69
N LEU A 148 7.30 13.29 35.18
CA LEU A 148 8.42 12.66 34.46
C LEU A 148 8.69 13.30 33.11
N VAL A 149 7.65 13.66 32.36
CA VAL A 149 7.80 14.38 31.10
C VAL A 149 8.53 15.70 31.33
N ASP A 150 8.15 16.46 32.35
CA ASP A 150 8.76 17.76 32.66
C ASP A 150 10.23 17.61 33.09
N ILE A 151 10.56 16.57 33.86
CA ILE A 151 11.94 16.28 34.26
C ILE A 151 12.79 15.83 33.06
N ILE A 152 12.23 14.99 32.18
CA ILE A 152 12.90 14.56 30.94
C ILE A 152 13.19 15.78 30.04
N LYS A 153 12.23 16.70 29.92
CA LYS A 153 12.42 17.97 29.19
C LYS A 153 13.53 18.81 29.82
N ALA A 154 13.56 18.93 31.14
CA ALA A 154 14.58 19.72 31.83
C ALA A 154 15.99 19.15 31.69
N GLN A 155 16.14 17.81 31.73
CA GLN A 155 17.46 17.16 31.78
C GLN A 155 18.01 16.79 30.40
N ILE A 156 17.16 16.39 29.46
CA ILE A 156 17.56 15.90 28.13
C ILE A 156 17.16 16.89 27.02
N GLN A 157 16.35 17.92 27.33
CA GLN A 157 15.81 18.88 26.34
C GLN A 157 15.06 18.16 25.20
N ARG A 158 14.38 17.06 25.54
CA ARG A 158 13.56 16.30 24.60
C ARG A 158 12.12 16.26 25.04
N ASP A 159 11.23 16.53 24.10
CA ASP A 159 9.79 16.45 24.30
C ASP A 159 9.31 15.02 24.15
N ILE A 160 8.79 14.46 25.24
CA ILE A 160 8.13 13.17 25.31
C ILE A 160 6.64 13.41 25.59
N ASP A 161 5.76 12.68 24.90
CA ASP A 161 4.33 12.74 25.16
C ASP A 161 3.94 11.96 26.41
N LYS A 162 3.02 12.49 27.23
CA LYS A 162 2.52 11.79 28.42
C LYS A 162 1.81 10.46 28.12
N ARG A 163 1.33 10.26 26.89
CA ARG A 163 0.60 9.05 26.47
C ARG A 163 1.51 7.84 26.30
N ILE A 164 2.80 8.06 26.07
CA ILE A 164 3.78 6.98 25.88
C ILE A 164 4.42 6.53 27.19
N VAL A 165 4.17 7.26 28.29
CA VAL A 165 4.73 6.96 29.62
C VAL A 165 3.78 6.03 30.37
N THR A 166 4.26 4.86 30.76
CA THR A 166 3.56 3.94 31.66
C THR A 166 4.25 3.93 33.01
N LEU A 167 3.49 4.23 34.07
CA LEU A 167 4.00 4.40 35.43
C LEU A 167 3.17 3.62 36.44
N PRO A 168 3.81 2.93 37.40
CA PRO A 168 3.13 2.49 38.61
C PRO A 168 2.80 3.70 39.50
N GLU A 169 1.81 3.54 40.37
CA GLU A 169 1.45 4.59 41.33
C GLU A 169 2.55 4.73 42.40
N ILE A 170 3.29 5.85 42.39
CA ILE A 170 4.39 6.10 43.33
C ILE A 170 3.92 7.08 44.40
N ARG A 171 3.83 6.59 45.64
CA ARG A 171 3.44 7.37 46.84
C ARG A 171 4.52 7.38 47.93
N GLU A 172 5.63 6.68 47.71
CA GLU A 172 6.73 6.56 48.65
C GLU A 172 8.06 6.98 48.00
N THR A 173 8.96 7.50 48.83
CA THR A 173 10.35 7.83 48.50
C THR A 173 11.11 6.54 48.22
N GLY A 174 11.72 6.44 47.04
CA GLY A 174 12.42 5.23 46.62
C GLY A 174 12.81 5.25 45.14
N GLU A 175 13.41 4.14 44.69
CA GLU A 175 13.76 3.91 43.30
C GLU A 175 12.66 3.11 42.60
N TYR A 176 12.22 3.62 41.45
CA TYR A 176 11.19 3.02 40.62
C TYR A 176 11.66 2.92 39.17
N VAL A 177 11.04 2.02 38.42
CA VAL A 177 11.29 1.89 36.98
C VAL A 177 10.03 2.31 36.24
N ALA A 178 10.18 3.31 35.37
CA ALA A 178 9.17 3.79 34.44
C ALA A 178 9.40 3.16 33.06
N GLU A 179 8.32 2.83 32.36
CA GLU A 179 8.40 2.30 30.99
C GLU A 179 7.92 3.34 29.98
N LEU A 180 8.76 3.64 28.99
CA LEU A 180 8.50 4.58 27.91
C LEU A 180 8.30 3.81 26.61
N LYS A 181 7.07 3.80 26.08
CA LYS A 181 6.73 3.15 24.81
C LYS A 181 6.99 4.10 23.64
N LEU A 182 8.24 4.19 23.18
CA LEU A 182 8.66 5.10 22.10
C LEU A 182 8.14 4.66 20.73
N HIS A 183 8.10 3.35 20.48
CA HIS A 183 7.58 2.74 19.25
C HIS A 183 6.81 1.45 19.63
N PRO A 184 5.87 0.95 18.79
CA PRO A 184 5.17 -0.32 19.05
C PRO A 184 6.09 -1.51 19.40
N GLU A 185 7.31 -1.50 18.89
CA GLU A 185 8.32 -2.54 19.11
C GLU A 185 9.47 -2.13 20.04
N VAL A 186 9.51 -0.87 20.50
CA VAL A 186 10.64 -0.33 21.27
C VAL A 186 10.12 0.31 22.56
N THR A 187 10.45 -0.31 23.68
CA THR A 187 10.18 0.17 25.03
C THR A 187 11.49 0.50 25.74
N ALA A 188 11.62 1.70 26.26
CA ALA A 188 12.77 2.12 27.06
C ALA A 188 12.43 2.06 28.55
N ARG A 189 13.36 1.57 29.37
CA ARG A 189 13.22 1.53 30.83
C ARG A 189 14.01 2.65 31.46
N VAL A 190 13.33 3.46 32.25
CA VAL A 190 13.91 4.64 32.90
C VAL A 190 13.84 4.48 34.41
N ARG A 191 14.97 4.68 35.09
CA ARG A 191 15.03 4.69 36.56
C ARG A 191 14.62 6.06 37.07
N VAL A 192 13.73 6.08 38.06
CA VAL A 192 13.21 7.27 38.70
C VAL A 192 13.54 7.18 40.18
N ASN A 193 14.27 8.15 40.70
CA ASN A 193 14.59 8.22 42.12
C ASN A 193 13.83 9.39 42.74
N VAL A 194 12.90 9.07 43.63
CA VAL A 194 12.08 10.06 44.33
C VAL A 194 12.78 10.43 45.63
N PHE A 195 13.03 11.72 45.84
CA PHE A 195 13.61 12.26 47.06
C PHE A 195 12.66 13.28 47.72
N ALA A 196 12.58 13.21 49.05
CA ALA A 196 11.90 14.22 49.84
C ALA A 196 12.79 15.47 49.97
N ASN A 197 12.18 16.65 49.81
CA ASN A 197 12.77 17.93 50.18
C ASN A 197 12.23 18.44 51.51
#